data_AF-A0A2H4VFP9-F1
#
_entry.id   AF-A0A2H4VFP9-F1
#
_cell.length_a   1.000
_cell.length_b   1.000
_cell.length_c   1.000
_cell.angle_alpha   90.00
_cell.angle_beta   90.00
_cell.angle_gamma   90.00
#
_symmetry.space_group_name_H-M   'P 1'
#
loop_
_entity.id
_entity.type
_entity.pdbx_description
1 polymer ?
#
loop_
_entity_poly.entity_id
_entity_poly.type
_entity_poly.pdbx_seq_one_letter_code
_entity_poly.pdbx_strand_id
1 'polypeptide(L)'
;MITKKRQLEMALQHIPPHPHPDPNLEQYHTPPIIAADVIWNANAYGDIQDLKVVDLGCGTGILALGAALMGAVEVIGMDVDGDALQVANSEAHQLEVQDKCTFLKQDVREFQGEADTVIQNPPFGAQKAHQKDADRRFIEKALEVAPVVYSFHLAKTMDFLELMLKALNASITHTFHYQFPLPRIYHFHQDEKREVEVVVLRMEKME
;
A
#
# COMPACT_ATOMS: atom_id res chain seq x y z
N MET A 1 3.67 18.53 13.00
CA MET A 1 3.22 18.57 11.58
C MET A 1 4.41 18.46 10.66
N ILE A 2 4.35 17.49 9.75
CA ILE A 2 5.33 17.30 8.68
C ILE A 2 5.09 18.39 7.62
N THR A 3 6.14 19.10 7.22
CA THR A 3 6.05 20.18 6.21
C THR A 3 6.98 19.98 5.02
N LYS A 4 7.80 18.91 5.04
CA LYS A 4 8.72 18.55 3.96
C LYS A 4 8.69 17.05 3.74
N LYS A 5 8.70 16.60 2.48
CA LYS A 5 8.77 15.18 2.10
C LYS A 5 9.88 14.41 2.81
N ARG A 6 11.05 15.03 2.97
CA ARG A 6 12.20 14.42 3.67
C ARG A 6 11.91 14.11 5.15
N GLN A 7 11.08 14.91 5.82
CA GLN A 7 10.69 14.62 7.21
C GLN A 7 9.78 13.39 7.27
N LEU A 8 8.87 13.24 6.29
CA LEU A 8 8.05 12.03 6.15
C LEU A 8 8.92 10.81 5.91
N GLU A 9 9.82 10.88 4.94
CA GLU A 9 10.76 9.78 4.67
C GLU A 9 11.54 9.38 5.93
N MET A 10 12.10 10.35 6.65
CA MET A 10 12.83 10.08 7.89
C MET A 10 11.95 9.44 8.97
N ALA A 11 10.70 9.84 9.11
CA ALA A 11 9.77 9.19 10.03
C ALA A 11 9.51 7.74 9.62
N LEU A 12 9.22 7.51 8.34
CA LEU A 12 8.93 6.18 7.81
C LEU A 12 10.14 5.23 7.82
N GLN A 13 11.36 5.76 7.75
CA GLN A 13 12.59 4.95 7.87
C GLN A 13 12.74 4.22 9.20
N HIS A 14 12.06 4.66 10.26
CA HIS A 14 12.11 4.00 11.57
C HIS A 14 11.19 2.78 11.67
N ILE A 15 10.19 2.68 10.79
CA ILE A 15 9.24 1.58 10.79
C ILE A 15 9.97 0.31 10.33
N PRO A 16 10.08 -0.72 11.18
CA PRO A 16 10.82 -1.91 10.81
C PRO A 16 10.07 -2.74 9.75
N PRO A 17 10.80 -3.55 8.96
CA PRO A 17 10.17 -4.56 8.11
C PRO A 17 9.50 -5.64 8.97
N HIS A 18 8.76 -6.54 8.31
CA HIS A 18 8.17 -7.69 8.99
C HIS A 18 9.25 -8.50 9.74
N PRO A 19 9.03 -8.90 11.01
CA PRO A 19 10.04 -9.63 11.80
C PRO A 19 10.35 -11.02 11.22
N HIS A 20 9.34 -11.67 10.62
CA HIS A 20 9.44 -13.02 10.07
C HIS A 20 8.71 -13.09 8.71
N PRO A 21 9.25 -12.48 7.64
CA PRO A 21 8.53 -12.36 6.38
C PRO A 21 8.28 -13.75 5.75
N ASP A 22 7.03 -14.04 5.40
CA ASP A 22 6.63 -15.21 4.61
C ASP A 22 6.69 -14.88 3.11
N PRO A 23 7.62 -15.50 2.35
CA PRO A 23 7.71 -15.30 0.90
C PRO A 23 6.44 -15.73 0.14
N ASN A 24 5.63 -16.63 0.69
CA ASN A 24 4.38 -17.07 0.06
C ASN A 24 3.28 -16.01 0.12
N LEU A 25 3.37 -15.11 1.11
CA LEU A 25 2.47 -13.96 1.27
C LEU A 25 3.01 -12.71 0.59
N GLU A 26 4.19 -12.79 -0.05
CA GLU A 26 4.82 -11.65 -0.72
C GLU A 26 5.00 -10.43 0.20
N GLN A 27 5.37 -10.68 1.46
CA GLN A 27 5.56 -9.65 2.49
C GLN A 27 6.86 -8.85 2.26
N TYR A 28 6.84 -7.97 1.27
CA TYR A 28 7.92 -7.01 1.02
C TYR A 28 7.63 -5.70 1.73
N HIS A 29 8.63 -5.15 2.41
CA HIS A 29 8.53 -3.84 3.02
C HIS A 29 8.64 -2.75 1.94
N THR A 30 7.66 -1.86 1.87
CA THR A 30 7.71 -0.71 0.96
C THR A 30 8.91 0.19 1.32
N PRO A 31 9.82 0.50 0.39
CA PRO A 31 10.95 1.38 0.69
C PRO A 31 10.45 2.74 1.21
N PRO A 32 10.98 3.24 2.34
CA PRO A 32 10.52 4.50 2.94
C PRO A 32 10.52 5.69 1.99
N ILE A 33 11.50 5.76 1.08
CA ILE A 33 11.58 6.82 0.07
C ILE A 33 10.40 6.77 -0.92
N ILE A 34 9.98 5.57 -1.32
CA ILE A 34 8.84 5.38 -2.23
C ILE A 34 7.54 5.65 -1.48
N ALA A 35 7.39 5.09 -0.26
CA ALA A 35 6.22 5.34 0.58
C ALA A 35 6.02 6.84 0.85
N ALA A 36 7.08 7.56 1.23
CA ALA A 36 7.02 8.99 1.46
C ALA A 36 6.66 9.77 0.19
N ASP A 37 7.16 9.37 -0.99
CA ASP A 37 6.83 10.02 -2.25
C ASP A 37 5.37 9.81 -2.63
N VAL A 38 4.85 8.59 -2.54
CA VAL A 38 3.45 8.27 -2.84
C VAL A 38 2.51 9.04 -1.90
N ILE A 39 2.74 8.96 -0.59
CA ILE A 39 1.91 9.65 0.41
C ILE A 39 1.99 11.18 0.24
N TRP A 40 3.18 11.72 -0.04
CA TRP A 40 3.36 13.16 -0.25
C TRP A 40 2.57 13.65 -1.47
N ASN A 41 2.63 12.91 -2.57
CA ASN A 41 1.87 13.23 -3.77
C ASN A 41 0.37 13.06 -3.54
N ALA A 42 -0.08 11.97 -2.90
CA ALA A 42 -1.48 11.77 -2.55
C ALA A 42 -2.04 12.94 -1.72
N ASN A 43 -1.29 13.40 -0.72
CA ASN A 43 -1.66 14.57 0.05
C ASN A 43 -1.73 15.85 -0.81
N ALA A 44 -0.79 16.03 -1.75
CA ALA A 44 -0.77 17.19 -2.65
C ALA A 44 -1.96 17.18 -3.64
N TYR A 45 -2.51 16.01 -3.96
CA TYR A 45 -3.74 15.87 -4.74
C TYR A 45 -5.02 16.02 -3.93
N GLY A 46 -4.91 16.18 -2.61
CA GLY A 46 -6.07 16.32 -1.71
C GLY A 46 -6.64 14.99 -1.22
N ASP A 47 -5.93 13.88 -1.40
CA ASP A 47 -6.42 12.52 -1.15
C ASP A 47 -5.95 11.95 0.22
N ILE A 48 -5.52 12.80 1.17
CA ILE A 48 -5.04 12.36 2.50
C ILE A 48 -5.52 13.26 3.63
N GLN A 49 -5.12 14.53 3.62
CA GLN A 49 -5.39 15.44 4.73
C GLN A 49 -6.89 15.59 4.97
N ASP A 50 -7.29 15.49 6.24
CA ASP A 50 -8.68 15.60 6.69
C ASP A 50 -9.63 14.51 6.14
N LEU A 51 -9.08 13.44 5.58
CA LEU A 51 -9.82 12.31 5.01
C LEU A 51 -9.67 11.02 5.80
N LYS A 52 -10.62 10.11 5.59
CA LYS A 52 -10.55 8.71 6.02
C LYS A 52 -9.78 7.89 5.00
N VAL A 53 -8.68 7.28 5.43
CA VAL A 53 -7.80 6.47 4.58
C VAL A 53 -7.82 5.01 5.01
N VAL A 54 -7.92 4.09 4.04
CA VAL A 54 -7.80 2.65 4.28
C VAL A 54 -6.53 2.11 3.61
N ASP A 55 -5.74 1.34 4.36
CA ASP A 55 -4.57 0.62 3.87
C ASP A 55 -4.84 -0.89 3.80
N LEU A 56 -5.06 -1.41 2.59
CA LEU A 56 -5.37 -2.83 2.37
C LEU A 56 -4.07 -3.63 2.20
N GLY A 57 -3.83 -4.59 3.09
CA GLY A 57 -2.55 -5.33 3.12
C GLY A 57 -1.43 -4.46 3.68
N CYS A 58 -1.70 -3.77 4.79
CA CYS A 58 -0.85 -2.72 5.34
C CYS A 58 0.50 -3.23 5.87
N GLY A 59 0.65 -4.54 6.12
CA GLY A 59 1.85 -5.11 6.72
C GLY A 59 2.21 -4.43 8.03
N THR A 60 3.43 -3.88 8.10
CA THR A 60 3.90 -3.12 9.27
C THR A 60 3.40 -1.66 9.31
N GLY A 61 2.49 -1.30 8.42
CA GLY A 61 1.73 -0.05 8.46
C GLY A 61 2.42 1.16 7.82
N ILE A 62 3.47 0.98 7.00
CA ILE A 62 4.25 2.12 6.48
C ILE A 62 3.41 3.14 5.68
N LEU A 63 2.42 2.70 4.90
CA LEU A 63 1.55 3.57 4.13
C LEU A 63 0.46 4.18 5.04
N ALA A 64 -0.21 3.36 5.85
CA ALA A 64 -1.16 3.81 6.88
C ALA A 64 -0.57 4.90 7.80
N LEU A 65 0.59 4.66 8.39
CA LEU A 65 1.28 5.58 9.29
C LEU A 65 1.73 6.85 8.55
N GLY A 66 2.15 6.72 7.29
CA GLY A 66 2.42 7.87 6.44
C GLY A 66 1.20 8.76 6.25
N ALA A 67 0.04 8.18 5.97
CA ALA A 67 -1.22 8.92 5.83
C ALA A 67 -1.62 9.62 7.14
N ALA A 68 -1.51 8.93 8.28
CA ALA A 68 -1.80 9.51 9.60
C ALA A 68 -0.90 10.71 9.93
N LEU A 69 0.40 10.58 9.65
CA LEU A 69 1.41 11.64 9.83
C LEU A 69 1.18 12.86 8.92
N MET A 70 0.56 12.64 7.75
CA MET A 70 0.21 13.70 6.79
C MET A 70 -1.17 14.33 7.04
N GLY A 71 -1.89 13.89 8.08
CA GLY A 71 -3.09 14.57 8.54
C GLY A 71 -4.41 13.91 8.15
N ALA A 72 -4.41 12.64 7.74
CA ALA A 72 -5.64 11.85 7.72
C ALA A 72 -6.34 11.93 9.09
N VAL A 73 -7.67 12.00 9.10
CA VAL A 73 -8.48 12.07 10.34
C VAL A 73 -8.74 10.70 10.93
N GLU A 74 -8.79 9.68 10.08
CA GLU A 74 -8.96 8.29 10.46
C GLU A 74 -8.18 7.43 9.47
N VAL A 75 -7.41 6.46 9.98
CA VAL A 75 -6.67 5.50 9.17
C VAL A 75 -7.01 4.09 9.64
N ILE A 76 -7.46 3.24 8.71
CA ILE A 76 -7.69 1.82 8.97
C ILE A 76 -6.66 1.00 8.20
N GLY A 77 -5.76 0.32 8.91
CA GLY A 77 -4.83 -0.63 8.32
C GLY A 77 -5.36 -2.06 8.47
N MET A 78 -5.28 -2.85 7.40
CA MET A 78 -5.71 -4.24 7.41
C MET A 78 -4.61 -5.19 6.97
N ASP A 79 -4.46 -6.29 7.68
CA ASP A 79 -3.62 -7.40 7.23
C ASP A 79 -4.15 -8.74 7.76
N VAL A 80 -3.80 -9.84 7.10
CA VAL A 80 -4.08 -11.19 7.61
C VAL A 80 -3.05 -11.63 8.64
N ASP A 81 -1.87 -11.01 8.63
CA ASP A 81 -0.78 -11.31 9.55
C ASP A 81 -0.88 -10.48 10.85
N GLY A 82 -1.04 -11.17 11.97
CA GLY A 82 -1.15 -10.51 13.28
C GLY A 82 0.19 -9.95 13.77
N ASP A 83 1.31 -10.53 13.37
CA ASP A 83 2.64 -10.11 13.81
C ASP A 83 3.00 -8.77 13.14
N ALA A 84 2.65 -8.63 11.86
CA ALA A 84 2.75 -7.37 11.10
C ALA A 84 1.94 -6.25 11.77
N LEU A 85 0.69 -6.53 12.15
CA LEU A 85 -0.20 -5.57 12.80
C LEU A 85 0.26 -5.20 14.21
N GLN A 86 0.93 -6.10 14.93
CA GLN A 86 1.53 -5.76 16.22
C GLN A 86 2.65 -4.73 16.05
N VAL A 87 3.48 -4.87 15.02
CA VAL A 87 4.48 -3.85 14.66
C VAL A 87 3.78 -2.54 14.30
N ALA A 88 2.78 -2.57 13.42
CA ALA A 88 2.06 -1.36 13.00
C ALA A 88 1.45 -0.58 14.17
N ASN A 89 0.83 -1.29 15.14
CA ASN A 89 0.32 -0.68 16.38
C ASN A 89 1.45 -0.06 17.22
N SER A 90 2.55 -0.78 17.43
CA SER A 90 3.71 -0.28 18.18
C SER A 90 4.27 1.01 17.56
N GLU A 91 4.42 1.03 16.24
CA GLU A 91 4.92 2.20 15.52
C GLU A 91 3.93 3.36 15.54
N ALA A 92 2.61 3.11 15.52
CA ALA A 92 1.61 4.17 15.71
C ALA A 92 1.78 4.89 17.04
N HIS A 93 2.10 4.16 18.12
CA HIS A 93 2.38 4.75 19.42
C HIS A 93 3.70 5.54 19.42
N GLN A 94 4.76 5.03 18.79
CA GLN A 94 6.05 5.72 18.72
C GLN A 94 5.98 7.01 17.90
N LEU A 95 5.13 7.04 16.88
CA LEU A 95 4.89 8.20 16.02
C LEU A 95 3.81 9.15 16.57
N GLU A 96 3.20 8.81 17.72
CA GLU A 96 2.14 9.59 18.37
C GLU A 96 0.90 9.80 17.46
N VAL A 97 0.50 8.76 16.71
CA VAL A 97 -0.66 8.77 15.79
C VAL A 97 -1.68 7.65 16.09
N GLN A 98 -1.53 6.96 17.22
CA GLN A 98 -2.39 5.83 17.62
C GLN A 98 -3.87 6.20 17.78
N ASP A 99 -4.17 7.47 18.03
CA ASP A 99 -5.54 7.98 18.17
C ASP A 99 -6.29 8.06 16.84
N LYS A 100 -5.56 8.05 15.72
CA LYS A 100 -6.10 8.07 14.36
C LYS A 100 -6.10 6.70 13.69
N CYS A 101 -5.28 5.77 14.18
CA CYS A 101 -5.02 4.50 13.52
C CYS A 101 -5.79 3.34 14.18
N THR A 102 -6.49 2.57 13.37
CA THR A 102 -7.07 1.28 13.77
C THR A 102 -6.50 0.17 12.88
N PHE A 103 -5.95 -0.87 13.50
CA PHE A 103 -5.37 -2.01 12.78
C PHE A 103 -6.21 -3.28 12.97
N LEU A 104 -6.68 -3.86 11.86
CA LEU A 104 -7.65 -4.95 11.87
C LEU A 104 -7.05 -6.21 11.24
N LYS A 105 -7.07 -7.31 12.00
CA LYS A 105 -6.66 -8.63 11.51
C LYS A 105 -7.81 -9.29 10.76
N GLN A 106 -7.82 -9.18 9.44
CA GLN A 106 -8.90 -9.68 8.58
C GLN A 106 -8.44 -9.83 7.12
N ASP A 107 -9.12 -10.71 6.37
CA ASP A 107 -8.90 -10.81 4.92
C ASP A 107 -9.54 -9.62 4.21
N VAL A 108 -8.89 -9.13 3.14
CA VAL A 108 -9.38 -8.02 2.31
C VAL A 108 -10.84 -8.19 1.86
N ARG A 109 -11.29 -9.42 1.61
CA ARG A 109 -12.68 -9.72 1.19
C ARG A 109 -13.71 -9.42 2.28
N GLU A 110 -13.30 -9.51 3.53
CA GLU A 110 -14.17 -9.39 4.70
C GLU A 110 -14.36 -7.93 5.13
N PHE A 111 -13.56 -7.00 4.58
CA PHE A 111 -13.72 -5.59 4.90
C PHE A 111 -15.08 -5.07 4.47
N GLN A 112 -15.76 -4.47 5.44
CA GLN A 112 -17.01 -3.75 5.28
C GLN A 112 -16.79 -2.34 5.83
N GLY A 113 -16.76 -1.37 4.92
CA GLY A 113 -16.53 0.02 5.29
C GLY A 113 -16.33 0.88 4.05
N GLU A 114 -16.54 2.17 4.24
CA GLU A 114 -16.29 3.21 3.25
C GLU A 114 -15.12 4.08 3.72
N ALA A 115 -14.37 4.60 2.76
CA ALA A 115 -13.30 5.56 2.96
C ALA A 115 -13.25 6.55 1.80
N ASP A 116 -12.61 7.69 2.02
CA ASP A 116 -12.40 8.66 0.95
C ASP A 116 -11.28 8.21 0.02
N THR A 117 -10.26 7.54 0.57
CA THR A 117 -9.11 7.05 -0.19
C THR A 117 -8.64 5.69 0.30
N VAL A 118 -8.33 4.80 -0.65
CA VAL A 118 -7.59 3.55 -0.38
C VAL A 118 -6.16 3.70 -0.87
N ILE A 119 -5.20 3.20 -0.11
CA ILE A 119 -3.80 3.04 -0.52
C ILE A 119 -3.42 1.60 -0.25
N GLN A 120 -2.67 0.96 -1.16
CA GLN A 120 -2.30 -0.44 -0.97
C GLN A 120 -1.02 -0.79 -1.72
N ASN A 121 -0.20 -1.66 -1.12
CA ASN A 121 0.87 -2.35 -1.83
C ASN A 121 0.57 -3.86 -1.83
N PRO A 122 -0.33 -4.33 -2.71
CA PRO A 122 -0.78 -5.70 -2.70
C PRO A 122 0.32 -6.68 -3.17
N PRO A 123 0.18 -7.98 -2.88
CA PRO A 123 1.02 -9.02 -3.48
C PRO A 123 1.03 -8.93 -5.01
N PHE A 124 2.21 -8.90 -5.62
CA PHE A 124 2.35 -8.73 -7.07
C PHE A 124 1.98 -9.97 -7.91
N GLY A 125 1.66 -11.09 -7.28
CA GLY A 125 1.32 -12.34 -7.93
C GLY A 125 2.49 -12.96 -8.70
N ALA A 126 3.71 -12.69 -8.25
CA ALA A 126 4.92 -13.17 -8.91
C ALA A 126 5.17 -14.67 -8.69
N GLN A 127 4.45 -15.32 -7.77
CA GLN A 127 4.61 -16.72 -7.41
C GLN A 127 3.31 -17.52 -7.58
N LYS A 128 3.17 -18.17 -8.74
CA LYS A 128 2.13 -19.13 -9.14
C LYS A 128 0.90 -18.51 -9.82
N ALA A 129 0.34 -19.28 -10.76
CA ALA A 129 -0.82 -18.94 -11.56
C ALA A 129 -2.11 -18.64 -10.76
N HIS A 130 -2.18 -19.03 -9.48
CA HIS A 130 -3.31 -18.77 -8.58
C HIS A 130 -3.29 -17.39 -7.90
N GLN A 131 -2.22 -16.59 -8.05
CA GLN A 131 -2.12 -15.26 -7.43
C GLN A 131 -2.54 -14.10 -8.34
N LYS A 132 -2.83 -14.34 -9.63
CA LYS A 132 -3.52 -13.34 -10.47
C LYS A 132 -4.87 -12.92 -9.87
N ASP A 133 -5.48 -13.81 -9.09
CA ASP A 133 -6.71 -13.54 -8.36
C ASP A 133 -6.48 -12.59 -7.17
N ALA A 134 -5.26 -12.50 -6.62
CA ALA A 134 -4.98 -11.64 -5.47
C ALA A 134 -4.96 -10.16 -5.88
N ASP A 135 -4.16 -9.79 -6.88
CA ASP A 135 -4.07 -8.42 -7.39
C ASP A 135 -5.45 -7.87 -7.80
N ARG A 136 -6.23 -8.70 -8.51
CA ARG A 136 -7.61 -8.40 -8.87
C ARG A 136 -8.52 -8.18 -7.65
N ARG A 137 -8.47 -9.08 -6.65
CA ARG A 137 -9.28 -8.97 -5.42
C ARG A 137 -9.01 -7.65 -4.68
N PHE A 138 -7.74 -7.24 -4.59
CA PHE A 138 -7.37 -6.01 -3.92
C PHE A 138 -7.89 -4.79 -4.68
N ILE A 139 -7.75 -4.74 -6.00
CA ILE A 139 -8.31 -3.64 -6.81
C ILE A 139 -9.85 -3.59 -6.72
N GLU A 140 -10.53 -4.73 -6.87
CA GLU A 140 -11.99 -4.79 -6.78
C GLU A 140 -12.49 -4.29 -5.43
N LYS A 141 -11.87 -4.74 -4.33
CA LYS A 141 -12.22 -4.27 -2.99
C LYS A 141 -11.87 -2.79 -2.80
N ALA A 142 -10.73 -2.32 -3.27
CA ALA A 142 -10.35 -0.92 -3.14
C ALA A 142 -11.35 0.03 -3.82
N LEU A 143 -11.81 -0.31 -5.03
CA LEU A 143 -12.81 0.46 -5.78
C LEU A 143 -14.26 0.28 -5.26
N GLU A 144 -14.50 -0.73 -4.42
CA GLU A 144 -15.73 -0.86 -3.63
C GLU A 144 -15.70 0.11 -2.43
N VAL A 145 -14.54 0.23 -1.78
CA VAL A 145 -14.36 0.96 -0.51
C VAL A 145 -14.22 2.47 -0.70
N ALA A 146 -13.54 2.91 -1.76
CA ALA A 146 -13.24 4.32 -1.97
C ALA A 146 -13.35 4.76 -3.44
N PRO A 147 -13.71 6.03 -3.68
CA PRO A 147 -13.71 6.61 -5.02
C PRO A 147 -12.29 6.82 -5.58
N VAL A 148 -11.29 7.03 -4.71
CA VAL A 148 -9.88 7.23 -5.06
C VAL A 148 -9.03 6.09 -4.52
N VAL A 149 -8.19 5.50 -5.36
CA VAL A 149 -7.32 4.37 -5.00
C VAL A 149 -5.88 4.60 -5.48
N TYR A 150 -4.91 4.43 -4.58
CA TYR A 150 -3.49 4.31 -4.89
C TYR A 150 -3.03 2.86 -4.75
N SER A 151 -2.53 2.26 -5.83
CA SER A 151 -2.16 0.84 -5.81
C SER A 151 -0.86 0.57 -6.55
N PHE A 152 0.01 -0.24 -5.95
CA PHE A 152 1.32 -0.61 -6.49
C PHE A 152 1.20 -1.87 -7.35
N HIS A 153 1.84 -1.87 -8.53
CA HIS A 153 1.86 -3.00 -9.45
C HIS A 153 3.19 -3.13 -10.19
N LEU A 154 3.49 -4.30 -10.75
CA LEU A 154 4.62 -4.45 -11.67
C LEU A 154 4.33 -3.72 -12.98
N ALA A 155 5.27 -2.92 -13.51
CA ALA A 155 5.04 -2.15 -14.75
C ALA A 155 4.59 -3.03 -15.94
N LYS A 156 5.06 -4.27 -16.00
CA LYS A 156 4.67 -5.25 -17.05
C LYS A 156 3.20 -5.70 -17.01
N THR A 157 2.43 -5.36 -15.98
CA THR A 157 1.01 -5.73 -15.86
C THR A 157 0.06 -4.61 -16.30
N MET A 158 0.58 -3.47 -16.75
CA MET A 158 -0.23 -2.30 -17.16
C MET A 158 -1.35 -2.62 -18.15
N ASP A 159 -1.07 -3.33 -19.24
CA ASP A 159 -2.09 -3.69 -20.24
C ASP A 159 -3.27 -4.47 -19.63
N PHE A 160 -2.99 -5.34 -18.65
CA PHE A 160 -4.02 -6.10 -17.95
C PHE A 160 -4.82 -5.22 -16.98
N LEU A 161 -4.14 -4.32 -16.27
CA LEU A 161 -4.76 -3.39 -15.32
C LEU A 161 -5.71 -2.43 -16.03
N GLU A 162 -5.31 -1.87 -17.18
CA GLU A 162 -6.18 -0.98 -17.97
C GLU A 162 -7.48 -1.67 -18.41
N LEU A 163 -7.38 -2.92 -18.88
CA LEU A 163 -8.54 -3.73 -19.25
C LEU A 163 -9.47 -4.00 -18.05
N MET A 164 -8.88 -4.30 -16.89
CA MET A 164 -9.63 -4.57 -15.67
C MET A 164 -10.33 -3.33 -15.14
N LEU A 165 -9.65 -2.18 -15.07
CA LEU A 165 -10.23 -0.92 -14.60
C LEU A 165 -11.36 -0.46 -15.50
N LYS A 166 -11.22 -0.62 -16.82
CA LYS A 166 -12.31 -0.37 -17.76
C LYS A 166 -13.54 -1.22 -17.47
N ALA A 167 -13.37 -2.49 -17.11
CA ALA A 167 -14.47 -3.39 -16.75
C ALA A 167 -15.12 -3.01 -15.39
N LEU A 168 -14.37 -2.36 -14.51
CA LEU A 168 -14.83 -1.88 -13.20
C LEU A 168 -15.35 -0.44 -13.22
N ASN A 169 -15.52 0.16 -14.40
CA ASN A 169 -15.85 1.58 -14.57
C ASN A 169 -14.91 2.50 -13.77
N ALA A 170 -13.61 2.24 -13.83
CA ALA A 170 -12.57 3.08 -13.23
C ALA A 170 -11.54 3.49 -14.28
N SER A 171 -10.80 4.56 -14.00
CA SER A 171 -9.76 5.08 -14.88
C SER A 171 -8.49 5.41 -14.11
N ILE A 172 -7.34 5.29 -14.78
CA ILE A 172 -6.05 5.74 -14.24
C ILE A 172 -5.94 7.22 -14.51
N THR A 173 -5.76 8.02 -13.45
CA THR A 173 -5.57 9.48 -13.56
C THR A 173 -4.09 9.86 -13.51
N HIS A 174 -3.29 9.13 -12.73
CA HIS A 174 -1.85 9.35 -12.60
C HIS A 174 -1.10 8.02 -12.46
N THR A 175 0.13 8.00 -12.97
CA THR A 175 1.06 6.87 -12.89
C THR A 175 2.40 7.37 -12.39
N PHE A 176 2.91 6.76 -11.33
CA PHE A 176 4.25 7.01 -10.79
C PHE A 176 5.14 5.81 -11.07
N HIS A 177 6.36 6.02 -11.52
CA HIS A 177 7.31 4.95 -11.86
C HIS A 177 8.45 4.90 -10.85
N TYR A 178 8.72 3.71 -10.33
CA TYR A 178 9.77 3.48 -9.33
C TYR A 178 10.60 2.23 -9.66
N GLN A 179 11.85 2.23 -9.19
CA GLN A 179 12.67 1.04 -9.11
C GLN A 179 12.58 0.49 -7.69
N PHE A 180 12.11 -0.74 -7.56
CA PHE A 180 11.80 -1.37 -6.29
C PHE A 180 12.82 -2.49 -6.00
N PRO A 181 13.60 -2.38 -4.91
CA PRO A 181 14.54 -3.43 -4.52
C PRO A 181 13.76 -4.60 -3.90
N LEU A 182 13.55 -5.68 -4.65
CA LEU A 182 12.94 -6.88 -4.10
C LEU A 182 14.01 -7.87 -3.62
N PRO A 183 13.88 -8.41 -2.39
CA PRO A 183 14.73 -9.48 -1.93
C PRO A 183 14.53 -10.71 -2.82
N ARG A 184 15.61 -11.44 -3.02
CA ARG A 184 15.68 -12.57 -3.94
C ARG A 184 14.87 -13.76 -3.41
N ILE A 185 13.97 -14.30 -4.23
CA ILE A 185 13.00 -15.34 -3.81
C ILE A 185 13.30 -16.75 -4.35
N TYR A 186 14.40 -16.93 -5.11
CA TYR A 186 14.79 -18.22 -5.70
C TYR A 186 16.25 -18.60 -5.40
N HIS A 187 16.51 -19.86 -5.03
CA HIS A 187 17.81 -20.36 -4.56
C HIS A 187 18.93 -20.54 -5.63
N PHE A 188 18.72 -20.22 -6.93
CA PHE A 188 19.58 -20.75 -8.03
C PHE A 188 20.43 -19.74 -8.86
N HIS A 189 20.73 -18.53 -8.40
CA HIS A 189 21.59 -17.54 -9.08
C HIS A 189 22.41 -16.73 -8.05
N GLN A 190 23.34 -15.88 -8.49
CA GLN A 190 24.41 -15.31 -7.65
C GLN A 190 24.12 -13.93 -7.03
N ASP A 191 23.15 -13.14 -7.52
CA ASP A 191 22.91 -11.76 -7.03
C ASP A 191 21.91 -11.64 -5.87
N GLU A 192 22.20 -10.81 -4.85
CA GLU A 192 21.47 -10.73 -3.57
C GLU A 192 20.13 -9.97 -3.60
N LYS A 193 19.93 -9.05 -4.56
CA LYS A 193 18.70 -8.25 -4.73
C LYS A 193 18.44 -8.02 -6.23
N ARG A 194 17.16 -7.94 -6.62
CA ARG A 194 16.78 -7.53 -7.98
C ARG A 194 15.97 -6.25 -7.92
N GLU A 195 16.31 -5.29 -8.78
CA GLU A 195 15.46 -4.14 -9.04
C GLU A 195 14.34 -4.57 -10.00
N VAL A 196 13.10 -4.25 -9.65
CA VAL A 196 11.95 -4.41 -10.53
C VAL A 196 11.28 -3.06 -10.76
N GLU A 197 10.77 -2.87 -11.97
CA GLU A 197 9.99 -1.67 -12.27
C GLU A 197 8.58 -1.82 -11.69
N VAL A 198 8.24 -0.93 -10.77
CA VAL A 198 6.93 -0.84 -10.12
C VAL A 198 6.28 0.46 -10.54
N VAL A 199 5.00 0.38 -10.86
CA VAL A 199 4.13 1.53 -11.07
C VAL A 199 3.20 1.68 -9.87
N VAL A 200 2.95 2.91 -9.46
CA VAL A 200 1.86 3.23 -8.53
C VAL A 200 0.80 3.98 -9.32
N LEU A 201 -0.42 3.45 -9.32
CA LEU A 201 -1.54 4.02 -10.06
C LEU A 201 -2.43 4.79 -9.09
N ARG A 202 -2.76 6.04 -9.43
CA ARG A 202 -3.90 6.75 -8.86
C ARG A 202 -5.11 6.50 -9.76
N MET A 203 -6.12 5.84 -9.23
CA MET A 203 -7.30 5.43 -9.96
C MET A 203 -8.53 6.13 -9.38
N GLU A 204 -9.46 6.50 -10.25
CA GLU A 204 -10.76 7.05 -9.86
C GLU A 204 -11.89 6.23 -10.48
N LYS A 205 -12.93 5.99 -9.68
CA LYS A 205 -14.18 5.41 -10.16
C LYS A 205 -14.91 6.44 -11.02
N MET A 206 -15.33 6.04 -12.21
CA MET A 206 -16.12 6.88 -13.12
C MET A 206 -17.57 6.87 -12.65
N GLU A 207 -18.18 8.06 -12.60
CA GLU A 207 -19.62 8.24 -12.35
C GLU A 207 -20.48 7.70 -13.50
#